data_AF-A0A9P1GR66-F1
#
_entry.id   AF-A0A9P1GR66-F1
#
_cell.length_a   1.000
_cell.length_b   1.000
_cell.length_c   1.000
_cell.angle_alpha   90.00
_cell.angle_beta   90.00
_cell.angle_gamma   90.00
#
_symmetry.space_group_name_H-M   'P 1'
#
loop_
_entity.id
_entity.type
_entity.pdbx_description
1 polymer ?
#
loop_
_entity_poly.entity_id
_entity_poly.type
_entity_poly.pdbx_seq_one_letter_code
_entity_poly.pdbx_strand_id
1 'polypeptide(L)'
;MALQPPVGRAIRTSVASIGAALDHAVDAVTMTHSPVQSISGASGVPSRHRVRPTMDIPGTSMSSMTHNEHHRLRTLSSDMESLGSSREHTMEWKLPSEEQVYEKLPWTRGALFNTVVSTAIFLNTVWLGIETDLHHPEVYENQSLDPWTVVNYCFVFFFCVELLIRIYSRTWWPFITDNWNKFDFLLVVLSVLDTFVLVYISDGSGSLSALRVLRVLRVARVLRLLRFFRPLWLLVIGAVDAMRALLWAWVLISILIYIFAILLTRTVGFPHKEADAEIDRYFGNILYSSFTLFQVMTLEGWPTVARKAMEFEPWTWMVFVAFLLITTFSIMNMIVSVIVDSTLEAALDQKLQAMRDQEYHTSMATVKVDEVFRRADGNGDGHITKEELMQALLKPDVRLYLREVGIDITNAEFIFDVVDYDGSGKLEYKEFAMALVKARGEAKAQDVLALQCDLWRREWGLRQDLCVKVDERLKAVDQAIELLQSDLQILDRAMAEHE
;
A
#
# COMPACT_ATOMS: atom_id res chain seq x y z
N MET A 1 41.06 64.04 5.59
CA MET A 1 41.31 63.09 6.71
C MET A 1 40.46 61.85 6.46
N ALA A 2 41.04 60.67 6.66
CA ALA A 2 40.78 59.45 5.90
C ALA A 2 39.43 58.75 6.12
N LEU A 3 39.05 58.01 5.06
CA LEU A 3 38.04 56.95 4.94
C LEU A 3 38.15 55.83 6.00
N GLN A 4 37.00 55.22 6.33
CA GLN A 4 36.86 53.76 6.51
C GLN A 4 35.51 53.24 5.97
N PRO A 5 35.42 51.95 5.56
CA PRO A 5 34.57 51.49 4.44
C PRO A 5 33.30 50.70 4.85
N PRO A 6 32.40 50.33 3.90
CA PRO A 6 31.06 49.86 4.23
C PRO A 6 30.93 48.32 4.35
N VAL A 7 29.89 47.94 5.08
CA VAL A 7 29.41 46.65 5.62
C VAL A 7 29.19 45.51 4.59
N GLY A 8 29.59 45.67 3.32
CA GLY A 8 29.27 44.73 2.24
C GLY A 8 30.03 43.38 2.24
N ARG A 9 31.11 43.23 3.03
CA ARG A 9 31.95 42.01 3.01
C ARG A 9 31.45 40.88 3.89
N ALA A 10 30.76 41.17 5.00
CA ALA A 10 30.33 40.15 5.96
C ALA A 10 29.13 39.31 5.46
N ILE A 11 28.29 39.88 4.59
CA ILE A 11 27.11 39.18 4.06
C ILE A 11 27.49 38.23 2.92
N ARG A 12 28.48 38.59 2.09
CA ARG A 12 28.93 37.70 0.99
C ARG A 12 29.64 36.44 1.48
N THR A 13 30.35 36.52 2.61
CA THR A 13 31.02 35.34 3.20
C THR A 13 30.03 34.36 3.81
N SER A 14 28.89 34.83 4.33
CA SER A 14 27.86 33.95 4.93
C SER A 14 27.00 33.24 3.89
N VAL A 15 26.78 33.83 2.71
CA VAL A 15 26.02 33.18 1.63
C VAL A 15 26.88 32.14 0.89
N ALA A 16 28.18 32.39 0.74
CA ALA A 16 29.10 31.42 0.16
C ALA A 16 29.31 30.18 1.04
N SER A 17 29.32 30.33 2.37
CA SER A 17 29.45 29.20 3.30
C SER A 17 28.18 28.32 3.36
N ILE A 18 27.00 28.90 3.10
CA ILE A 18 25.74 28.14 3.04
C ILE A 18 25.61 27.38 1.71
N GLY A 19 26.06 27.97 0.59
CA GLY A 19 26.13 27.29 -0.70
C GLY A 19 27.05 26.07 -0.68
N ALA A 20 28.25 26.21 -0.11
CA ALA A 20 29.20 25.09 0.01
C ALA A 20 28.71 23.95 0.92
N ALA A 21 27.92 24.26 1.96
CA ALA A 21 27.33 23.26 2.83
C ALA A 21 26.17 22.49 2.14
N LEU A 22 25.46 23.14 1.22
CA LEU A 22 24.38 22.52 0.45
C LEU A 22 24.93 21.56 -0.63
N ASP A 23 26.00 21.95 -1.32
CA ASP A 23 26.64 21.10 -2.34
C ASP A 23 27.25 19.84 -1.71
N HIS A 24 27.87 19.95 -0.52
CA HIS A 24 28.36 18.78 0.23
C HIS A 24 27.24 17.86 0.73
N ALA A 25 26.03 18.37 0.97
CA ALA A 25 24.88 17.56 1.34
C ALA A 25 24.27 16.83 0.13
N VAL A 26 24.33 17.42 -1.07
CA VAL A 26 23.87 16.80 -2.32
C VAL A 26 24.81 15.68 -2.76
N ASP A 27 26.13 15.86 -2.60
CA ASP A 27 27.12 14.81 -2.88
C ASP A 27 27.10 13.65 -1.88
N ALA A 28 26.68 13.90 -0.62
CA ALA A 28 26.50 12.84 0.37
C ALA A 28 25.26 11.95 0.09
N VAL A 29 24.24 12.49 -0.59
CA VAL A 29 23.01 11.77 -0.96
C VAL A 29 23.20 10.96 -2.26
N THR A 30 24.11 11.35 -3.14
CA THR A 30 24.40 10.63 -4.39
C THR A 30 25.41 9.48 -4.23
N MET A 31 26.09 9.35 -3.09
CA MET A 31 27.08 8.28 -2.85
C MET A 31 26.55 6.99 -2.19
N THR A 32 25.25 6.83 -1.94
CA THR A 32 24.69 5.60 -1.31
C THR A 32 24.18 4.53 -2.29
N HIS A 33 24.74 4.44 -3.49
CA HIS A 33 24.53 3.27 -4.36
C HIS A 33 25.87 2.71 -4.85
N SER A 34 26.43 1.79 -4.06
CA SER A 34 27.46 0.86 -4.55
C SER A 34 26.81 -0.43 -5.06
N PRO A 35 27.41 -1.08 -6.08
CA PRO A 35 26.85 -2.24 -6.76
C PRO A 35 27.13 -3.54 -6.00
N VAL A 36 26.11 -4.37 -5.82
CA VAL A 36 26.28 -5.73 -5.28
C VAL A 36 26.89 -6.62 -6.37
N GLN A 37 28.09 -7.10 -6.09
CA GLN A 37 28.80 -8.13 -6.85
C GLN A 37 28.04 -9.47 -6.80
N SER A 38 27.92 -10.09 -7.97
CA SER A 38 27.42 -11.44 -8.17
C SER A 38 28.43 -12.49 -7.69
N ILE A 39 28.02 -13.38 -6.77
CA ILE A 39 28.66 -14.67 -6.53
C ILE A 39 27.76 -15.76 -7.12
N SER A 40 28.36 -16.61 -7.93
CA SER A 40 27.80 -17.76 -8.63
C SER A 40 27.45 -18.91 -7.67
N GLY A 41 26.41 -19.69 -8.00
CA GLY A 41 26.12 -20.94 -7.27
C GLY A 41 24.75 -21.59 -7.55
N ALA A 42 24.63 -22.23 -8.71
CA ALA A 42 23.87 -23.43 -9.06
C ALA A 42 22.45 -23.77 -8.48
N SER A 43 21.63 -24.25 -9.42
CA SER A 43 20.41 -25.10 -9.36
C SER A 43 19.11 -24.32 -9.62
N GLY A 44 18.31 -24.56 -10.67
CA GLY A 44 18.22 -25.64 -11.64
C GLY A 44 16.73 -25.96 -11.80
N VAL A 45 16.11 -25.54 -12.92
CA VAL A 45 14.87 -26.08 -13.57
C VAL A 45 14.41 -25.06 -14.67
N PRO A 46 13.96 -25.49 -15.86
CA PRO A 46 14.13 -24.71 -17.10
C PRO A 46 12.90 -23.88 -17.50
N SER A 47 13.14 -22.64 -17.93
CA SER A 47 12.18 -21.74 -18.56
C SER A 47 12.14 -21.97 -20.09
N ARG A 48 10.93 -22.23 -20.62
CA ARG A 48 10.65 -22.35 -22.05
C ARG A 48 10.92 -21.02 -22.78
N HIS A 49 11.75 -21.08 -23.82
CA HIS A 49 11.99 -20.01 -24.77
C HIS A 49 10.69 -19.58 -25.49
N ARG A 50 10.45 -18.27 -25.54
CA ARG A 50 9.78 -17.63 -26.68
C ARG A 50 10.70 -16.53 -27.20
N VAL A 51 11.36 -16.84 -28.31
CA VAL A 51 12.20 -15.93 -29.10
C VAL A 51 11.32 -14.76 -29.56
N ARG A 52 11.72 -13.52 -29.19
CA ARG A 52 11.27 -12.31 -29.88
C ARG A 52 12.35 -11.96 -30.91
N PRO A 53 12.01 -11.69 -32.18
CA PRO A 53 12.98 -11.17 -33.12
C PRO A 53 13.29 -9.71 -32.77
N THR A 54 14.57 -9.42 -32.55
CA THR A 54 15.13 -8.07 -32.55
C THR A 54 15.17 -7.58 -33.98
N MET A 55 14.52 -6.44 -34.25
CA MET A 55 14.65 -5.73 -35.52
C MET A 55 15.65 -4.59 -35.30
N ASP A 56 16.87 -4.77 -35.82
CA ASP A 56 17.87 -3.71 -35.90
C ASP A 56 17.39 -2.64 -36.87
N ILE A 57 17.33 -1.39 -36.42
CA ILE A 57 17.12 -0.22 -37.29
C ILE A 57 18.44 0.55 -37.35
N PRO A 58 19.11 0.64 -38.51
CA PRO A 58 20.28 1.50 -38.67
C PRO A 58 19.84 2.96 -38.66
N GLY A 59 20.67 3.81 -38.05
CA GLY A 59 20.45 5.25 -38.00
C GLY A 59 20.46 5.89 -39.39
N THR A 60 19.48 6.73 -39.66
CA THR A 60 19.51 7.67 -40.79
C THR A 60 18.74 8.94 -40.44
N SER A 61 19.36 10.06 -40.78
CA SER A 61 18.94 11.45 -40.63
C SER A 61 17.52 11.76 -41.09
N MET A 62 16.84 12.63 -40.34
CA MET A 62 15.62 13.33 -40.73
C MET A 62 15.83 14.10 -42.04
N SER A 63 15.25 13.61 -43.14
CA SER A 63 14.81 14.46 -44.26
C SER A 63 13.81 13.69 -45.13
N SER A 64 12.65 14.32 -45.36
CA SER A 64 11.55 13.92 -46.26
C SER A 64 10.93 12.53 -46.08
N MET A 65 9.89 12.41 -45.25
CA MET A 65 8.91 11.33 -45.42
C MET A 65 8.04 11.66 -46.65
N THR A 66 7.98 10.73 -47.60
CA THR A 66 7.21 10.89 -48.85
C THR A 66 5.78 10.39 -48.66
N HIS A 67 4.87 10.92 -49.49
CA HIS A 67 3.41 10.67 -49.50
C HIS A 67 2.99 9.18 -49.40
N ASN A 68 3.87 8.24 -49.73
CA ASN A 68 3.61 6.80 -49.71
C ASN A 68 3.67 6.18 -48.30
N GLU A 69 4.36 6.79 -47.34
CA GLU A 69 4.43 6.29 -45.95
C GLU A 69 3.20 6.67 -45.13
N HIS A 70 2.60 7.83 -45.40
CA HIS A 70 1.29 8.19 -44.82
C HIS A 70 0.17 7.24 -45.24
N HIS A 71 0.22 6.74 -46.48
CA HIS A 71 -0.78 5.77 -46.94
C HIS A 71 -0.61 4.41 -46.27
N ARG A 72 0.63 3.99 -45.98
CA ARG A 72 0.91 2.74 -45.25
C ARG A 72 0.55 2.82 -43.76
N LEU A 73 0.76 3.97 -43.13
CA LEU A 73 0.33 4.21 -41.75
C LEU A 73 -1.20 4.37 -41.65
N ARG A 74 -1.85 4.95 -42.65
CA ARG A 74 -3.32 5.00 -42.74
C ARG A 74 -3.94 3.63 -42.99
N THR A 75 -3.33 2.77 -43.81
CA THR A 75 -3.81 1.38 -43.96
C THR A 75 -3.56 0.56 -42.71
N LEU A 76 -2.42 0.75 -42.00
CA LEU A 76 -2.19 0.11 -40.70
C LEU A 76 -3.12 0.63 -39.60
N SER A 77 -3.44 1.93 -39.60
CA SER A 77 -4.43 2.55 -38.70
C SER A 77 -5.83 2.05 -39.01
N SER A 78 -6.22 2.01 -40.28
CA SER A 78 -7.50 1.47 -40.76
C SER A 78 -7.63 -0.03 -40.46
N ASP A 79 -6.56 -0.80 -40.63
CA ASP A 79 -6.53 -2.22 -40.29
C ASP A 79 -6.57 -2.41 -38.77
N MET A 80 -5.90 -1.56 -37.98
CA MET A 80 -6.01 -1.52 -36.51
C MET A 80 -7.38 -1.03 -36.01
N GLU A 81 -8.04 -0.12 -36.72
CA GLU A 81 -9.40 0.35 -36.43
C GLU A 81 -10.46 -0.67 -36.86
N SER A 82 -10.21 -1.44 -37.93
CA SER A 82 -11.06 -2.58 -38.31
C SER A 82 -10.88 -3.77 -37.35
N LEU A 83 -9.68 -3.95 -36.79
CA LEU A 83 -9.39 -4.85 -35.67
C LEU A 83 -9.96 -4.32 -34.34
N GLY A 84 -10.16 -3.00 -34.23
CA GLY A 84 -10.80 -2.32 -33.09
C GLY A 84 -12.32 -2.39 -33.13
N SER A 85 -12.94 -2.25 -34.30
CA SER A 85 -14.41 -2.24 -34.47
C SER A 85 -15.01 -3.65 -34.52
N SER A 86 -14.24 -4.68 -34.86
CA SER A 86 -14.65 -6.09 -34.64
C SER A 86 -14.54 -6.54 -33.18
N ARG A 87 -14.21 -5.65 -32.24
CA ARG A 87 -13.96 -6.00 -30.83
C ARG A 87 -14.97 -5.44 -29.83
N GLU A 88 -16.14 -4.99 -30.31
CA GLU A 88 -17.33 -4.69 -29.49
C GLU A 88 -18.38 -5.82 -29.49
N HIS A 89 -18.07 -6.97 -30.08
CA HIS A 89 -18.35 -8.21 -29.36
C HIS A 89 -17.12 -8.48 -28.51
N THR A 90 -17.08 -7.88 -27.32
CA THR A 90 -16.53 -8.62 -26.19
C THR A 90 -17.41 -9.86 -26.09
N MET A 91 -17.04 -10.89 -26.86
CA MET A 91 -17.16 -12.26 -26.43
C MET A 91 -16.39 -12.22 -25.12
N GLU A 92 -17.11 -11.90 -24.06
CA GLU A 92 -16.72 -12.11 -22.70
C GLU A 92 -16.43 -13.61 -22.71
N TRP A 93 -15.18 -13.95 -23.02
CA TRP A 93 -14.56 -15.12 -22.48
C TRP A 93 -14.60 -14.84 -20.98
N LYS A 94 -15.77 -15.07 -20.38
CA LYS A 94 -15.86 -15.80 -19.15
C LYS A 94 -15.01 -17.02 -19.43
N LEU A 95 -13.70 -16.89 -19.19
CA LEU A 95 -12.94 -17.98 -18.59
C LEU A 95 -13.96 -18.63 -17.67
N PRO A 96 -14.40 -19.87 -17.94
CA PRO A 96 -15.29 -20.56 -17.03
C PRO A 96 -14.64 -20.34 -15.68
N SER A 97 -15.29 -19.53 -14.84
CA SER A 97 -14.79 -19.14 -13.55
C SER A 97 -14.24 -20.41 -12.93
N GLU A 98 -12.96 -20.40 -12.59
CA GLU A 98 -12.23 -21.47 -11.91
C GLU A 98 -13.09 -22.69 -11.60
N GLU A 99 -12.91 -23.76 -12.38
CA GLU A 99 -13.40 -25.07 -11.99
C GLU A 99 -14.92 -25.11 -11.74
N GLN A 100 -15.71 -25.26 -12.82
CA GLN A 100 -16.93 -26.07 -12.69
C GLN A 100 -16.50 -27.51 -12.38
N VAL A 101 -16.04 -27.74 -11.15
CA VAL A 101 -15.96 -29.07 -10.56
C VAL A 101 -17.36 -29.62 -10.73
N TYR A 102 -17.51 -30.65 -11.56
CA TYR A 102 -18.75 -31.40 -11.69
C TYR A 102 -19.09 -31.97 -10.31
N GLU A 103 -19.79 -31.19 -9.48
CA GLU A 103 -20.25 -31.61 -8.16
C GLU A 103 -21.32 -32.67 -8.40
N LYS A 104 -21.06 -33.89 -7.94
CA LYS A 104 -21.96 -35.04 -8.18
C LYS A 104 -23.32 -34.86 -7.49
N LEU A 105 -23.40 -33.99 -6.46
CA LEU A 105 -24.59 -33.74 -5.65
C LEU A 105 -24.82 -32.23 -5.42
N PRO A 106 -25.58 -31.55 -6.29
CA PRO A 106 -25.77 -30.10 -6.20
C PRO A 106 -26.57 -29.65 -4.96
N TRP A 107 -27.39 -30.53 -4.36
CA TRP A 107 -28.18 -30.20 -3.16
C TRP A 107 -27.33 -29.98 -1.90
N THR A 108 -26.07 -30.44 -1.89
CA THR A 108 -25.17 -30.22 -0.74
C THR A 108 -24.77 -28.76 -0.53
N ARG A 109 -24.99 -27.89 -1.54
CA ARG A 109 -24.84 -26.42 -1.40
C ARG A 109 -26.12 -25.71 -0.97
N GLY A 110 -27.26 -26.41 -0.95
CA GLY A 110 -28.54 -25.83 -0.61
C GLY A 110 -28.55 -25.24 0.80
N ALA A 111 -29.30 -24.13 0.96
CA ALA A 111 -29.49 -23.50 2.28
C ALA A 111 -30.02 -24.51 3.30
N LEU A 112 -30.94 -25.40 2.89
CA LEU A 112 -31.50 -26.44 3.75
C LEU A 112 -30.43 -27.39 4.32
N PHE A 113 -29.51 -27.89 3.48
CA PHE A 113 -28.45 -28.78 3.96
C PHE A 113 -27.53 -28.08 4.96
N ASN A 114 -27.12 -26.84 4.63
CA ASN A 114 -26.28 -26.06 5.53
C ASN A 114 -27.01 -25.72 6.83
N THR A 115 -28.31 -25.38 6.79
CA THR A 115 -29.13 -25.13 7.98
C THR A 115 -29.24 -26.38 8.85
N VAL A 116 -29.49 -27.56 8.28
CA VAL A 116 -29.56 -28.83 9.02
C VAL A 116 -28.23 -29.12 9.72
N VAL A 117 -27.12 -29.01 9.00
CA VAL A 117 -25.78 -29.21 9.57
C VAL A 117 -25.49 -28.17 10.67
N SER A 118 -25.82 -26.89 10.45
CA SER A 118 -25.65 -25.84 11.45
C SER A 118 -26.49 -26.06 12.70
N THR A 119 -27.74 -26.50 12.55
CA THR A 119 -28.60 -26.86 13.68
C THR A 119 -28.01 -28.05 14.45
N ALA A 120 -27.48 -29.07 13.76
CA ALA A 120 -26.82 -30.19 14.41
C ALA A 120 -25.55 -29.78 15.18
N ILE A 121 -24.73 -28.85 14.64
CA ILE A 121 -23.57 -28.26 15.33
C ILE A 121 -23.99 -27.50 16.59
N PHE A 122 -25.05 -26.68 16.48
CA PHE A 122 -25.58 -25.93 17.61
C PHE A 122 -26.10 -26.86 18.71
N LEU A 123 -26.93 -27.84 18.35
CA LEU A 123 -27.44 -28.84 19.29
C LEU A 123 -26.31 -29.65 19.93
N ASN A 124 -25.28 -30.03 19.18
CA ASN A 124 -24.11 -30.72 19.72
C ASN A 124 -23.36 -29.85 20.75
N THR A 125 -23.28 -28.54 20.53
CA THR A 125 -22.63 -27.63 21.47
C THR A 125 -23.45 -27.45 22.76
N VAL A 126 -24.76 -27.26 22.64
CA VAL A 126 -25.66 -27.19 23.80
C VAL A 126 -25.60 -28.49 24.59
N TRP A 127 -25.62 -29.62 23.90
CA TRP A 127 -25.47 -30.94 24.52
C TRP A 127 -24.15 -31.08 25.28
N LEU A 128 -23.03 -30.64 24.70
CA LEU A 128 -21.72 -30.67 25.37
C LEU A 128 -21.71 -29.84 26.67
N GLY A 129 -22.38 -28.69 26.68
CA GLY A 129 -22.53 -27.88 27.90
C GLY A 129 -23.32 -28.61 28.98
N ILE A 130 -24.46 -29.20 28.61
CA ILE A 130 -25.31 -30.00 29.50
C ILE A 130 -24.55 -31.20 30.05
N GLU A 131 -23.84 -31.93 29.19
CA GLU A 131 -23.00 -33.07 29.60
C GLU A 131 -21.91 -32.64 30.58
N THR A 132 -21.28 -31.48 30.38
CA THR A 132 -20.21 -31.01 31.26
C THR A 132 -20.69 -30.78 32.69
N ASP A 133 -21.91 -30.29 32.88
CA ASP A 133 -22.47 -29.99 34.21
C ASP A 133 -23.18 -31.19 34.85
N LEU A 134 -23.82 -32.06 34.05
CA LEU A 134 -24.74 -33.10 34.54
C LEU A 134 -24.21 -34.54 34.40
N HIS A 135 -23.12 -34.75 33.65
CA HIS A 135 -22.51 -36.08 33.55
C HIS A 135 -21.75 -36.37 34.85
N HIS A 136 -22.38 -37.16 35.72
CA HIS A 136 -21.74 -37.75 36.89
C HIS A 136 -21.37 -39.22 36.58
N PRO A 137 -20.09 -39.54 36.32
CA PRO A 137 -19.68 -40.88 35.88
C PRO A 137 -20.05 -41.99 36.87
N GLU A 138 -20.05 -41.66 38.16
CA GLU A 138 -20.36 -42.55 39.27
C GLU A 138 -21.80 -43.09 39.26
N VAL A 139 -22.74 -42.39 38.60
CA VAL A 139 -24.15 -42.78 38.55
C VAL A 139 -24.40 -43.90 37.53
N TYR A 140 -23.55 -44.02 36.51
CA TYR A 140 -23.74 -44.92 35.37
C TYR A 140 -22.69 -46.05 35.32
N GLU A 141 -21.81 -46.15 36.32
CA GLU A 141 -20.69 -47.10 36.39
C GLU A 141 -21.11 -48.58 36.28
N ASN A 142 -22.34 -48.92 36.71
CA ASN A 142 -22.89 -50.28 36.67
C ASN A 142 -23.80 -50.56 35.46
N GLN A 143 -23.98 -49.60 34.54
CA GLN A 143 -24.75 -49.79 33.32
C GLN A 143 -23.81 -50.11 32.15
N SER A 144 -24.17 -51.12 31.35
CA SER A 144 -23.39 -51.51 30.17
C SER A 144 -23.40 -50.46 29.06
N LEU A 145 -24.33 -49.50 29.09
CA LEU A 145 -24.49 -48.44 28.11
C LEU A 145 -24.80 -47.13 28.82
N ASP A 146 -23.85 -46.20 28.80
CA ASP A 146 -24.04 -44.83 29.25
C ASP A 146 -24.83 -44.02 28.19
N PRO A 147 -26.03 -43.49 28.51
CA PRO A 147 -26.83 -42.71 27.58
C PRO A 147 -26.09 -41.48 27.00
N TRP A 148 -25.22 -40.85 27.78
CA TRP A 148 -24.45 -39.68 27.35
C TRP A 148 -23.47 -40.05 26.23
N THR A 149 -22.78 -41.17 26.41
CA THR A 149 -21.87 -41.73 25.42
C THR A 149 -22.60 -42.15 24.13
N VAL A 150 -23.82 -42.68 24.22
CA VAL A 150 -24.65 -43.03 23.04
C VAL A 150 -24.98 -41.79 22.20
N VAL A 151 -25.42 -40.71 22.83
CA VAL A 151 -25.74 -39.46 22.11
C VAL A 151 -24.49 -38.88 21.45
N ASN A 152 -23.33 -38.97 22.11
CA ASN A 152 -22.05 -38.57 21.53
C ASN A 152 -21.67 -39.40 20.31
N TYR A 153 -21.88 -40.72 20.33
CA TYR A 153 -21.71 -41.56 19.14
C TYR A 153 -22.63 -41.14 18.00
N CYS A 154 -23.89 -40.80 18.28
CA CYS A 154 -24.83 -40.32 17.26
C CYS A 154 -24.35 -39.02 16.59
N PHE A 155 -23.84 -38.05 17.36
CA PHE A 155 -23.30 -36.81 16.80
C PHE A 155 -22.03 -37.06 15.97
N VAL A 156 -21.09 -37.87 16.46
CA VAL A 156 -19.87 -38.21 15.72
C VAL A 156 -20.22 -38.93 14.42
N PHE A 157 -21.15 -39.87 14.46
CA PHE A 157 -21.64 -40.57 13.28
C PHE A 157 -22.27 -39.60 12.27
N PHE A 158 -23.14 -38.69 12.73
CA PHE A 158 -23.74 -37.66 11.88
C PHE A 158 -22.67 -36.82 11.17
N PHE A 159 -21.65 -36.34 11.89
CA PHE A 159 -20.57 -35.54 11.30
C PHE A 159 -19.65 -36.34 10.37
N CYS A 160 -19.43 -37.62 10.64
CA CYS A 160 -18.70 -38.51 9.72
C CYS A 160 -19.47 -38.68 8.40
N VAL A 161 -20.77 -38.94 8.48
CA VAL A 161 -21.62 -39.08 7.28
C VAL A 161 -21.68 -37.77 6.49
N GLU A 162 -21.85 -36.65 7.19
CA GLU A 162 -21.84 -35.31 6.62
C GLU A 162 -20.53 -35.01 5.86
N LEU A 163 -19.40 -35.33 6.46
CA LEU A 163 -18.07 -35.18 5.87
C LEU A 163 -17.92 -36.06 4.62
N LEU A 164 -18.35 -37.33 4.68
CA LEU A 164 -18.30 -38.25 3.55
C LEU A 164 -19.16 -37.76 2.38
N ILE A 165 -20.35 -37.22 2.65
CA ILE A 165 -21.22 -36.61 1.64
C ILE A 165 -20.53 -35.42 0.98
N ARG A 166 -19.85 -34.55 1.75
CA ARG A 166 -19.10 -33.41 1.20
C ARG A 166 -17.91 -33.84 0.34
N ILE A 167 -17.14 -34.82 0.79
CA ILE A 167 -15.99 -35.37 0.06
C ILE A 167 -16.46 -35.99 -1.26
N TYR A 168 -17.54 -36.78 -1.23
CA TYR A 168 -18.09 -37.41 -2.44
C TYR A 168 -18.67 -36.40 -3.42
N SER A 169 -19.33 -35.33 -2.91
CA SER A 169 -19.88 -34.27 -3.74
C SER A 169 -18.79 -33.50 -4.50
N ARG A 170 -17.69 -33.11 -3.83
CA ARG A 170 -16.64 -32.24 -4.37
C ARG A 170 -15.44 -32.93 -5.01
N THR A 171 -15.35 -34.26 -4.93
CA THR A 171 -14.14 -35.03 -5.25
C THR A 171 -12.99 -34.73 -4.26
N TRP A 172 -12.11 -35.71 -4.03
CA TRP A 172 -11.06 -35.64 -2.98
C TRP A 172 -10.10 -34.45 -3.13
N TRP A 173 -9.68 -34.13 -4.36
CA TRP A 173 -8.69 -33.08 -4.62
C TRP A 173 -9.21 -31.66 -4.36
N PRO A 174 -10.36 -31.23 -4.91
CA PRO A 174 -10.94 -29.92 -4.59
C PRO A 174 -11.41 -29.80 -3.13
N PHE A 175 -11.71 -30.92 -2.47
CA PHE A 175 -12.05 -30.91 -1.06
C PHE A 175 -10.85 -30.50 -0.19
N ILE A 176 -9.66 -31.02 -0.47
CA ILE A 176 -8.44 -30.76 0.32
C ILE A 176 -7.83 -29.39 0.03
N THR A 177 -8.18 -28.70 -1.05
CA THR A 177 -7.63 -27.35 -1.31
C THR A 177 -8.27 -26.29 -0.40
N ASP A 178 -9.55 -26.41 -0.08
CA ASP A 178 -10.32 -25.48 0.75
C ASP A 178 -9.98 -25.61 2.25
N ASN A 179 -9.51 -24.52 2.86
CA ASN A 179 -9.09 -24.48 4.27
C ASN A 179 -10.23 -24.84 5.24
N TRP A 180 -11.49 -24.53 4.90
CA TRP A 180 -12.63 -24.89 5.75
C TRP A 180 -12.90 -26.39 5.76
N ASN A 181 -12.72 -27.04 4.62
CA ASN A 181 -12.88 -28.48 4.50
C ASN A 181 -11.73 -29.23 5.21
N LYS A 182 -10.50 -28.71 5.16
CA LYS A 182 -9.38 -29.22 5.97
C LYS A 182 -9.66 -29.12 7.46
N PHE A 183 -10.20 -27.99 7.91
CA PHE A 183 -10.56 -27.75 9.30
C PHE A 183 -11.66 -28.71 9.77
N ASP A 184 -12.74 -28.87 9.00
CA ASP A 184 -13.79 -29.83 9.31
C ASP A 184 -13.27 -31.27 9.34
N PHE A 185 -12.46 -31.65 8.35
CA PHE A 185 -11.82 -32.96 8.31
C PHE A 185 -11.00 -33.22 9.57
N LEU A 186 -10.16 -32.26 9.99
CA LEU A 186 -9.38 -32.34 11.22
C LEU A 186 -10.29 -32.52 12.44
N LEU A 187 -11.35 -31.72 12.58
CA LEU A 187 -12.26 -31.81 13.72
C LEU A 187 -13.03 -33.13 13.79
N VAL A 188 -13.43 -33.69 12.64
CA VAL A 188 -14.07 -35.02 12.59
C VAL A 188 -13.07 -36.10 12.96
N VAL A 189 -11.84 -36.06 12.43
CA VAL A 189 -10.76 -37.00 12.81
C VAL A 189 -10.48 -36.93 14.30
N LEU A 190 -10.32 -35.74 14.87
CA LEU A 190 -10.13 -35.56 16.32
C LEU A 190 -11.29 -36.12 17.13
N SER A 191 -12.53 -35.98 16.65
CA SER A 191 -13.71 -36.52 17.34
C SER A 191 -13.77 -38.04 17.28
N VAL A 192 -13.38 -38.64 16.16
CA VAL A 192 -13.30 -40.11 16.02
C VAL A 192 -12.19 -40.66 16.92
N LEU A 193 -11.01 -40.03 16.92
CA LEU A 193 -9.91 -40.43 17.79
C LEU A 193 -10.29 -40.32 19.28
N ASP A 194 -10.93 -39.22 19.68
CA ASP A 194 -11.44 -39.04 21.04
C ASP A 194 -12.44 -40.12 21.45
N THR A 195 -13.37 -40.42 20.55
CA THR A 195 -14.52 -41.29 20.83
C THR A 195 -14.17 -42.78 20.77
N PHE A 196 -13.26 -43.20 19.89
CA PHE A 196 -12.93 -44.61 19.64
C PHE A 196 -11.52 -45.03 20.08
N VAL A 197 -10.60 -44.10 20.32
CA VAL A 197 -9.21 -44.42 20.68
C VAL A 197 -8.92 -44.03 22.12
N LEU A 198 -9.29 -42.80 22.52
CA LEU A 198 -8.94 -42.26 23.84
C LEU A 198 -9.66 -42.93 25.01
N VAL A 199 -10.87 -43.47 24.78
CA VAL A 199 -11.62 -44.24 25.79
C VAL A 199 -10.88 -45.53 26.15
N TYR A 200 -10.46 -46.31 25.16
CA TYR A 200 -9.80 -47.62 25.36
C TYR A 200 -8.38 -47.53 25.92
N ILE A 201 -7.66 -46.44 25.64
CA ILE A 201 -6.31 -46.26 26.19
C ILE A 201 -6.36 -45.89 27.68
N SER A 202 -7.45 -45.27 28.16
CA SER A 202 -7.51 -44.79 29.55
C SER A 202 -7.72 -45.88 30.59
N ASP A 203 -8.21 -47.07 30.20
CA ASP A 203 -8.35 -48.23 31.08
C ASP A 203 -7.05 -49.05 31.24
N GLY A 204 -6.01 -48.76 30.44
CA GLY A 204 -4.86 -49.66 30.26
C GLY A 204 -3.57 -49.36 31.03
N SER A 205 -3.31 -48.14 31.53
CA SER A 205 -2.08 -47.86 32.31
C SER A 205 -2.06 -46.50 33.01
N GLY A 206 -1.72 -46.49 34.30
CA GLY A 206 -1.78 -45.34 35.21
C GLY A 206 -0.69 -44.27 35.07
N SER A 207 -0.17 -43.97 33.87
CA SER A 207 0.93 -42.99 33.69
C SER A 207 0.66 -41.85 32.71
N LEU A 208 -0.56 -41.69 32.20
CA LEU A 208 -0.76 -40.77 31.08
C LEU A 208 -1.56 -39.52 31.45
N SER A 209 -0.93 -38.64 32.23
CA SER A 209 -1.37 -37.23 32.38
C SER A 209 -1.52 -36.54 31.02
N ALA A 210 -0.74 -36.96 30.01
CA ALA A 210 -0.86 -36.51 28.61
C ALA A 210 -2.23 -36.86 27.97
N LEU A 211 -2.85 -37.99 28.31
CA LEU A 211 -4.18 -38.34 27.80
C LEU A 211 -5.28 -37.47 28.43
N ARG A 212 -5.05 -36.91 29.62
CA ARG A 212 -5.96 -35.95 30.26
C ARG A 212 -6.04 -34.63 29.49
N VAL A 213 -4.95 -34.21 28.86
CA VAL A 213 -4.93 -33.04 27.97
C VAL A 213 -5.68 -33.34 26.68
N LEU A 214 -5.54 -34.54 26.11
CA LEU A 214 -6.28 -34.94 24.92
C LEU A 214 -7.80 -34.98 25.16
N ARG A 215 -8.24 -35.27 26.39
CA ARG A 215 -9.64 -35.12 26.80
C ARG A 215 -10.17 -33.69 26.67
N VAL A 216 -9.32 -32.65 26.70
CA VAL A 216 -9.75 -31.26 26.46
C VAL A 216 -10.04 -31.00 24.98
N LEU A 217 -9.49 -31.81 24.06
CA LEU A 217 -9.79 -31.71 22.63
C LEU A 217 -11.26 -31.98 22.30
N ARG A 218 -12.03 -32.57 23.21
CA ARG A 218 -13.50 -32.63 23.09
C ARG A 218 -14.12 -31.24 22.93
N VAL A 219 -13.55 -30.22 23.58
CA VAL A 219 -13.97 -28.80 23.46
C VAL A 219 -13.64 -28.23 22.08
N ALA A 220 -12.67 -28.79 21.37
CA ALA A 220 -12.38 -28.36 19.99
C ALA A 220 -13.58 -28.58 19.04
N ARG A 221 -14.53 -29.45 19.39
CA ARG A 221 -15.80 -29.63 18.67
C ARG A 221 -16.65 -28.35 18.67
N VAL A 222 -16.56 -27.52 19.70
CA VAL A 222 -17.22 -26.20 19.79
C VAL A 222 -16.73 -25.26 18.69
N LEU A 223 -15.48 -25.42 18.24
CA LEU A 223 -14.91 -24.59 17.17
C LEU A 223 -15.63 -24.78 15.83
N ARG A 224 -16.45 -25.83 15.66
CA ARG A 224 -17.35 -25.99 14.50
C ARG A 224 -18.35 -24.83 14.38
N LEU A 225 -18.70 -24.15 15.48
CA LEU A 225 -19.55 -22.96 15.46
C LEU A 225 -18.93 -21.79 14.69
N LEU A 226 -17.61 -21.72 14.59
CA LEU A 226 -16.92 -20.66 13.83
C LEU A 226 -17.31 -20.68 12.34
N ARG A 227 -17.76 -21.83 11.83
CA ARG A 227 -18.27 -21.97 10.46
C ARG A 227 -19.58 -21.21 10.22
N PHE A 228 -20.45 -21.14 11.24
CA PHE A 228 -21.77 -20.50 11.13
C PHE A 228 -21.63 -18.99 10.86
N PHE A 229 -20.62 -18.39 11.47
CA PHE A 229 -20.37 -16.97 11.34
C PHE A 229 -19.19 -16.70 10.40
N ARG A 230 -19.39 -16.89 9.09
CA ARG A 230 -18.42 -16.39 8.09
C ARG A 230 -18.01 -14.92 8.32
N PRO A 231 -18.90 -14.00 8.75
CA PRO A 231 -18.51 -12.66 9.15
C PRO A 231 -17.61 -12.61 10.40
N LEU A 232 -17.81 -13.48 11.40
CA LEU A 232 -16.89 -13.57 12.55
C LEU A 232 -15.51 -14.04 12.10
N TRP A 233 -15.43 -14.94 11.12
CA TRP A 233 -14.13 -15.39 10.61
C TRP A 233 -13.34 -14.25 9.97
N LEU A 234 -14.00 -13.31 9.27
CA LEU A 234 -13.34 -12.09 8.77
C LEU A 234 -12.79 -11.23 9.91
N LEU A 235 -13.53 -11.11 11.02
CA LEU A 235 -13.06 -10.41 12.21
C LEU A 235 -11.89 -11.15 12.89
N VAL A 236 -11.92 -12.49 12.91
CA VAL A 236 -10.83 -13.31 13.47
C VAL A 236 -9.58 -13.18 12.62
N ILE A 237 -9.67 -13.21 11.29
CA ILE A 237 -8.53 -12.95 10.40
C ILE A 237 -7.96 -11.57 10.70
N GLY A 238 -8.80 -10.53 10.74
CA GLY A 238 -8.36 -9.18 11.08
C GLY A 238 -7.70 -9.09 12.46
N ALA A 239 -8.22 -9.80 13.46
CA ALA A 239 -7.63 -9.87 14.79
C ALA A 239 -6.28 -10.60 14.81
N VAL A 240 -6.13 -11.68 14.03
CA VAL A 240 -4.86 -12.41 13.89
C VAL A 240 -3.81 -11.55 13.19
N ASP A 241 -4.21 -10.81 12.15
CA ASP A 241 -3.32 -9.88 11.46
C ASP A 241 -2.86 -8.75 12.39
N ALA A 242 -3.76 -8.18 13.20
CA ALA A 242 -3.41 -7.22 14.24
C ALA A 242 -2.50 -7.83 15.33
N MET A 243 -2.75 -9.08 15.72
CA MET A 243 -1.91 -9.80 16.70
C MET A 243 -0.51 -10.05 16.17
N ARG A 244 -0.34 -10.28 14.86
CA ARG A 244 0.98 -10.44 14.23
C ARG A 244 1.81 -9.15 14.36
N ALA A 245 1.20 -7.98 14.19
CA ALA A 245 1.87 -6.70 14.42
C ALA A 245 2.33 -6.55 15.89
N LEU A 246 1.52 -7.03 16.83
CA LEU A 246 1.80 -6.99 18.26
C LEU A 246 2.79 -8.04 18.77
N LEU A 247 3.13 -9.05 17.97
CA LEU A 247 3.90 -10.22 18.41
C LEU A 247 5.28 -9.81 18.96
N TRP A 248 5.97 -8.88 18.31
CA TRP A 248 7.28 -8.42 18.75
C TRP A 248 7.24 -7.66 20.08
N ALA A 249 6.19 -6.89 20.32
CA ALA A 249 5.98 -6.22 21.60
C ALA A 249 5.72 -7.25 22.72
N TRP A 250 4.91 -8.28 22.45
CA TRP A 250 4.69 -9.38 23.38
C TRP A 250 5.97 -10.16 23.71
N VAL A 251 6.84 -10.38 22.72
CA VAL A 251 8.16 -11.01 22.95
C VAL A 251 9.01 -10.16 23.88
N LEU A 252 9.07 -8.85 23.66
CA LEU A 252 9.83 -7.92 24.51
C LEU A 252 9.30 -7.91 25.96
N ILE A 253 7.98 -7.84 26.13
CA ILE A 253 7.31 -7.90 27.45
C ILE A 253 7.60 -9.24 28.13
N SER A 254 7.54 -10.35 27.39
CA SER A 254 7.81 -11.68 27.94
C SER A 254 9.25 -11.84 28.44
N ILE A 255 10.23 -11.27 27.71
CA ILE A 255 11.63 -11.24 28.13
C ILE A 255 11.77 -10.41 29.42
N LEU A 256 11.11 -9.26 29.50
CA LEU A 256 11.14 -8.42 30.70
C LEU A 256 10.54 -9.16 31.91
N ILE A 257 9.36 -9.77 31.76
CA ILE A 257 8.74 -10.59 32.80
C ILE A 257 9.70 -11.69 33.25
N TYR A 258 10.35 -12.40 32.31
CA TYR A 258 11.26 -13.48 32.62
C TYR A 258 12.48 -13.02 33.44
N ILE A 259 13.08 -11.88 33.09
CA ILE A 259 14.23 -11.31 33.83
C ILE A 259 13.85 -10.98 35.27
N PHE A 260 12.73 -10.27 35.48
CA PHE A 260 12.24 -9.93 36.81
C PHE A 260 11.76 -11.17 37.58
N ALA A 261 11.21 -12.16 36.89
CA ALA A 261 10.79 -13.42 37.49
C ALA A 261 11.99 -14.18 38.06
N ILE A 262 13.11 -14.24 37.35
CA ILE A 262 14.35 -14.84 37.87
C ILE A 262 14.81 -14.09 39.12
N LEU A 263 14.82 -12.75 39.09
CA LEU A 263 15.23 -11.93 40.22
C LEU A 263 14.40 -12.25 41.47
N LEU A 264 13.07 -12.14 41.38
CA LEU A 264 12.19 -12.37 42.53
C LEU A 264 12.18 -13.83 42.99
N THR A 265 12.28 -14.80 42.08
CA THR A 265 12.43 -16.22 42.45
C THR A 265 13.71 -16.44 43.24
N ARG A 266 14.82 -15.78 42.86
CA ARG A 266 16.13 -15.96 43.50
C ARG A 266 16.25 -15.23 44.84
N THR A 267 15.65 -14.05 44.97
CA THR A 267 15.83 -13.21 46.16
C THR A 267 14.70 -13.37 47.17
N VAL A 268 13.46 -13.53 46.74
CA VAL A 268 12.30 -13.67 47.63
C VAL A 268 11.86 -15.12 47.70
N GLY A 269 11.65 -15.75 46.55
CA GLY A 269 11.09 -17.09 46.41
C GLY A 269 11.90 -18.18 47.11
N PHE A 270 13.08 -18.53 46.57
CA PHE A 270 13.91 -19.63 47.09
C PHE A 270 14.36 -19.45 48.55
N PRO A 271 14.79 -18.25 49.00
CA PRO A 271 15.25 -18.09 50.39
C PRO A 271 14.11 -18.21 51.42
N HIS A 272 12.89 -17.86 51.05
CA HIS A 272 11.73 -17.81 51.97
C HIS A 272 10.62 -18.79 51.59
N LYS A 273 10.93 -19.77 50.74
CA LYS A 273 9.95 -20.72 50.19
C LYS A 273 9.22 -21.52 51.26
N GLU A 274 9.93 -21.91 52.31
CA GLU A 274 9.38 -22.69 53.42
C GLU A 274 8.84 -21.80 54.55
N ALA A 275 9.09 -20.48 54.48
CA ALA A 275 8.69 -19.54 55.52
C ALA A 275 7.23 -19.10 55.39
N ASP A 276 6.69 -19.03 54.17
CA ASP A 276 5.31 -18.61 53.92
C ASP A 276 4.74 -19.25 52.64
N ALA A 277 3.55 -19.85 52.76
CA ALA A 277 2.86 -20.49 51.64
C ALA A 277 2.45 -19.49 50.54
N GLU A 278 2.22 -18.22 50.87
CA GLU A 278 1.92 -17.18 49.89
C GLU A 278 3.16 -16.83 49.05
N ILE A 279 4.35 -16.79 49.66
CA ILE A 279 5.60 -16.54 48.93
C ILE A 279 5.92 -17.70 47.99
N ASP A 280 5.69 -18.95 48.40
CA ASP A 280 5.84 -20.10 47.50
C ASP A 280 4.84 -20.05 46.33
N ARG A 281 3.59 -19.63 46.59
CA ARG A 281 2.57 -19.44 45.55
C ARG A 281 2.94 -18.35 44.55
N TYR A 282 3.52 -17.24 45.02
CA TYR A 282 3.88 -16.12 44.16
C TYR A 282 5.23 -16.32 43.44
N PHE A 283 6.26 -16.79 44.16
CA PHE A 283 7.65 -16.78 43.72
C PHE A 283 8.39 -18.12 43.84
N GLY A 284 7.69 -19.21 44.16
CA GLY A 284 8.30 -20.52 44.42
C GLY A 284 9.01 -21.18 43.24
N ASN A 285 8.67 -20.78 42.01
CA ASN A 285 9.38 -21.14 40.79
C ASN A 285 9.23 -20.04 39.73
N ILE A 286 10.00 -20.15 38.64
CA ILE A 286 10.04 -19.13 37.57
C ILE A 286 8.67 -18.93 36.91
N LEU A 287 7.87 -19.98 36.70
CA LEU A 287 6.55 -19.87 36.08
C LEU A 287 5.56 -19.16 37.00
N TYR A 288 5.58 -19.46 38.29
CA TYR A 288 4.76 -18.77 39.30
C TYR A 288 5.15 -17.30 39.39
N SER A 289 6.45 -17.00 39.45
CA SER A 289 6.96 -15.62 39.41
C SER A 289 6.56 -14.89 38.14
N SER A 290 6.61 -15.57 36.99
CA SER A 290 6.22 -14.98 35.69
C SER A 290 4.72 -14.69 35.64
N PHE A 291 3.88 -15.59 36.14
CA PHE A 291 2.43 -15.38 36.22
C PHE A 291 2.07 -14.27 37.22
N THR A 292 2.72 -14.22 38.38
CA THR A 292 2.55 -13.15 39.37
C THR A 292 2.96 -11.80 38.77
N LEU A 293 4.08 -11.72 38.05
CA LEU A 293 4.50 -10.48 37.38
C LEU A 293 3.60 -10.09 36.22
N PHE A 294 3.02 -11.06 35.51
CA PHE A 294 1.98 -10.81 34.52
C PHE A 294 0.72 -10.19 35.16
N GLN A 295 0.29 -10.68 36.33
CA GLN A 295 -0.79 -10.06 37.10
C GLN A 295 -0.41 -8.66 37.61
N VAL A 296 0.81 -8.46 38.10
CA VAL A 296 1.29 -7.14 38.53
C VAL A 296 1.31 -6.15 37.36
N MET A 297 1.66 -6.62 36.16
CA MET A 297 1.65 -5.81 34.94
C MET A 297 0.25 -5.28 34.58
N THR A 298 -0.83 -6.00 34.92
CA THR A 298 -2.21 -5.50 34.73
C THR A 298 -2.65 -4.49 35.81
N LEU A 299 -1.73 -4.12 36.72
CA LEU A 299 -1.95 -3.25 37.88
C LEU A 299 -2.93 -3.84 38.90
N GLU A 300 -3.27 -5.12 38.79
CA GLU A 300 -4.20 -5.79 39.68
C GLU A 300 -3.46 -6.36 40.90
N GLY A 301 -3.89 -5.97 42.12
CA GLY A 301 -3.40 -6.57 43.37
C GLY A 301 -1.90 -6.37 43.66
N TRP A 302 -1.17 -5.59 42.85
CA TRP A 302 0.26 -5.41 42.99
C TRP A 302 0.72 -4.86 44.35
N PRO A 303 -0.02 -3.97 45.07
CA PRO A 303 0.44 -3.50 46.37
C PRO A 303 0.48 -4.62 47.41
N THR A 304 -0.44 -5.58 47.31
CA THR A 304 -0.50 -6.74 48.21
C THR A 304 0.70 -7.65 47.99
N VAL A 305 1.00 -7.97 46.73
CA VAL A 305 2.16 -8.79 46.34
C VAL A 305 3.47 -8.10 46.74
N ALA A 306 3.60 -6.79 46.47
CA ALA A 306 4.79 -6.02 46.82
C ALA A 306 4.99 -5.92 48.34
N ARG A 307 3.91 -5.66 49.10
CA ARG A 307 3.97 -5.64 50.58
C ARG A 307 4.37 -6.98 51.15
N LYS A 308 3.85 -8.07 50.60
CA LYS A 308 4.22 -9.41 51.04
C LYS A 308 5.70 -9.71 50.78
N ALA A 309 6.24 -9.31 49.64
CA ALA A 309 7.66 -9.42 49.36
C ALA A 309 8.53 -8.52 50.28
N MET A 310 8.04 -7.34 50.67
CA MET A 310 8.74 -6.42 51.57
C MET A 310 8.86 -6.92 53.01
N GLU A 311 7.94 -7.77 53.47
CA GLU A 311 8.03 -8.39 54.81
C GLU A 311 9.31 -9.21 54.98
N PHE A 312 9.79 -9.82 53.89
CA PHE A 312 11.02 -10.62 53.86
C PHE A 312 12.22 -9.80 53.36
N GLU A 313 12.04 -9.07 52.26
CA GLU A 313 13.11 -8.33 51.60
C GLU A 313 12.68 -6.86 51.38
N PRO A 314 13.01 -5.95 52.31
CA PRO A 314 12.51 -4.58 52.31
C PRO A 314 12.87 -3.74 51.08
N TRP A 315 13.88 -4.12 50.29
CA TRP A 315 14.30 -3.38 49.09
C TRP A 315 13.44 -3.71 47.84
N THR A 316 12.59 -4.74 47.92
CA THR A 316 11.80 -5.25 46.79
C THR A 316 10.80 -4.24 46.23
N TRP A 317 10.36 -3.23 46.99
CA TRP A 317 9.49 -2.17 46.47
C TRP A 317 10.11 -1.45 45.27
N MET A 318 11.43 -1.27 45.24
CA MET A 318 12.13 -0.65 44.11
C MET A 318 12.01 -1.51 42.85
N VAL A 319 12.07 -2.84 43.00
CA VAL A 319 11.92 -3.80 41.90
C VAL A 319 10.51 -3.71 41.32
N PHE A 320 9.48 -3.72 42.17
CA PHE A 320 8.09 -3.62 41.71
C PHE A 320 7.82 -2.26 41.05
N VAL A 321 8.28 -1.16 41.64
CA VAL A 321 8.12 0.18 41.04
C VAL A 321 8.86 0.27 39.69
N ALA A 322 10.11 -0.21 39.62
CA ALA A 322 10.86 -0.24 38.36
C ALA A 322 10.18 -1.10 37.29
N PHE A 323 9.71 -2.30 37.67
CA PHE A 323 8.96 -3.19 36.79
C PHE A 323 7.69 -2.52 36.26
N LEU A 324 6.92 -1.87 37.15
CA LEU A 324 5.69 -1.17 36.78
C LEU A 324 5.96 0.02 35.85
N LEU A 325 7.00 0.81 36.12
CA LEU A 325 7.37 1.91 35.22
C LEU A 325 7.72 1.36 33.84
N ILE A 326 8.62 0.38 33.76
CA ILE A 326 9.07 -0.17 32.47
C ILE A 326 7.90 -0.82 31.72
N THR A 327 7.09 -1.65 32.38
CA THR A 327 5.96 -2.34 31.74
C THR A 327 4.85 -1.40 31.33
N THR A 328 4.49 -0.41 32.16
CA THR A 328 3.46 0.58 31.83
C THR A 328 3.90 1.42 30.63
N PHE A 329 5.15 1.92 30.62
CA PHE A 329 5.69 2.62 29.44
C PHE A 329 5.75 1.71 28.21
N SER A 330 6.11 0.43 28.36
CA SER A 330 6.15 -0.52 27.24
C SER A 330 4.77 -0.77 26.64
N ILE A 331 3.75 -0.97 27.48
CA ILE A 331 2.36 -1.14 27.04
C ILE A 331 1.87 0.13 26.34
N MET A 332 2.15 1.31 26.88
CA MET A 332 1.79 2.58 26.25
C MET A 332 2.45 2.74 24.88
N ASN A 333 3.76 2.44 24.77
CA ASN A 333 4.47 2.50 23.49
C ASN A 333 3.93 1.48 22.48
N MET A 334 3.53 0.29 22.93
CA MET A 334 2.88 -0.71 22.08
C MET A 334 1.54 -0.21 21.53
N ILE A 335 0.69 0.38 22.38
CA ILE A 335 -0.60 0.95 21.97
C ILE A 335 -0.39 2.10 20.97
N VAL A 336 0.56 3.00 21.26
CA VAL A 336 0.89 4.11 20.36
C VAL A 336 1.39 3.57 19.02
N SER A 337 2.25 2.55 19.00
CA SER A 337 2.74 1.94 17.77
C SER A 337 1.60 1.42 16.89
N VAL A 338 0.65 0.66 17.46
CA VAL A 338 -0.48 0.13 16.69
C VAL A 338 -1.36 1.24 16.12
N ILE A 339 -1.62 2.28 16.92
CA ILE A 339 -2.41 3.42 16.45
C ILE A 339 -1.65 4.16 15.33
N VAL A 340 -0.35 4.39 15.50
CA VAL A 340 0.49 5.06 14.49
C VAL A 340 0.55 4.24 13.21
N ASP A 341 0.77 2.93 13.28
CA ASP A 341 0.81 2.07 12.09
C ASP A 341 -0.52 2.10 11.34
N SER A 342 -1.65 1.96 12.07
CA SER A 342 -2.99 1.99 11.44
C SER A 342 -3.33 3.35 10.81
N THR A 343 -2.92 4.44 11.45
CA THR A 343 -3.16 5.81 10.95
C THR A 343 -2.24 6.15 9.79
N LEU A 344 -0.99 5.68 9.81
CA LEU A 344 -0.04 5.85 8.72
C LEU A 344 -0.46 5.06 7.49
N GLU A 345 -0.89 3.80 7.66
CA GLU A 345 -1.40 2.97 6.56
C GLU A 345 -2.64 3.61 5.93
N ALA A 346 -3.62 4.04 6.75
CA ALA A 346 -4.79 4.75 6.25
C ALA A 346 -4.44 6.07 5.53
N ALA A 347 -3.46 6.83 6.04
CA ALA A 347 -3.01 8.07 5.42
C ALA A 347 -2.27 7.83 4.08
N LEU A 348 -1.46 6.76 4.01
CA LEU A 348 -0.77 6.36 2.78
C LEU A 348 -1.76 5.90 1.72
N ASP A 349 -2.74 5.08 2.09
CA ASP A 349 -3.80 4.62 1.19
C ASP A 349 -4.63 5.80 0.67
N GLN A 350 -5.00 6.74 1.54
CA GLN A 350 -5.71 7.95 1.13
C GLN A 350 -4.88 8.79 0.15
N LYS A 351 -3.57 8.94 0.38
CA LYS A 351 -2.68 9.67 -0.53
C LYS A 351 -2.52 8.97 -1.88
N LEU A 352 -2.39 7.64 -1.88
CA LEU A 352 -2.30 6.83 -3.10
C LEU A 352 -3.60 6.86 -3.92
N GLN A 353 -4.76 6.85 -3.25
CA GLN A 353 -6.06 7.02 -3.91
C GLN A 353 -6.17 8.41 -4.53
N ALA A 354 -5.84 9.47 -3.79
CA ALA A 354 -5.86 10.84 -4.31
C ALA A 354 -4.93 11.04 -5.53
N MET A 355 -3.73 10.43 -5.52
CA MET A 355 -2.83 10.47 -6.67
C MET A 355 -3.40 9.71 -7.88
N ARG A 356 -3.98 8.52 -7.68
CA ARG A 356 -4.61 7.75 -8.76
C ARG A 356 -5.81 8.48 -9.37
N ASP A 357 -6.63 9.11 -8.53
CA ASP A 357 -7.78 9.89 -8.99
C ASP A 357 -7.31 11.09 -9.82
N GLN A 358 -6.27 11.79 -9.37
CA GLN A 358 -5.69 12.92 -10.12
C GLN A 358 -5.10 12.48 -11.48
N GLU A 359 -4.40 11.35 -11.52
CA GLU A 359 -3.85 10.80 -12.76
C GLU A 359 -4.99 10.38 -13.70
N TYR A 360 -6.00 9.66 -13.19
CA TYR A 360 -7.19 9.28 -13.95
C TYR A 360 -7.91 10.49 -14.53
N HIS A 361 -8.15 11.55 -13.74
CA HIS A 361 -8.76 12.79 -14.22
C HIS A 361 -7.90 13.51 -15.26
N THR A 362 -6.58 13.42 -15.18
CA THR A 362 -5.67 14.03 -16.16
C THR A 362 -5.66 13.25 -17.46
N SER A 363 -5.55 11.93 -17.42
CA SER A 363 -5.64 11.06 -18.61
C SER A 363 -7.00 11.20 -19.29
N MET A 364 -8.09 11.23 -18.52
CA MET A 364 -9.44 11.42 -19.06
C MET A 364 -9.64 12.80 -19.69
N ALA A 365 -9.05 13.85 -19.11
CA ALA A 365 -9.08 15.17 -19.71
C ALA A 365 -8.35 15.19 -21.06
N THR A 366 -7.17 14.57 -21.15
CA THR A 366 -6.43 14.49 -22.43
C THR A 366 -7.23 13.79 -23.52
N VAL A 367 -7.91 12.67 -23.21
CA VAL A 367 -8.78 11.96 -24.16
C VAL A 367 -9.96 12.83 -24.60
N LYS A 368 -10.60 13.56 -23.68
CA LYS A 368 -11.71 14.46 -24.00
C LYS A 368 -11.27 15.66 -24.83
N VAL A 369 -10.08 16.19 -24.55
CA VAL A 369 -9.48 17.29 -25.30
C VAL A 369 -9.18 16.86 -26.74
N ASP A 370 -8.64 15.66 -26.95
CA ASP A 370 -8.46 15.07 -28.28
C ASP A 370 -9.78 14.93 -29.04
N GLU A 371 -10.82 14.49 -28.36
CA GLU A 371 -12.15 14.33 -28.94
C GLU A 371 -12.81 15.68 -29.29
N VAL A 372 -12.57 16.73 -28.49
CA VAL A 372 -12.99 18.10 -28.82
C VAL A 372 -12.22 18.62 -30.04
N PHE A 373 -10.91 18.37 -30.11
CA PHE A 373 -10.08 18.78 -31.23
C PHE A 373 -10.58 18.16 -32.53
N ARG A 374 -10.81 16.84 -32.56
CA ARG A 374 -11.34 16.12 -33.74
C ARG A 374 -12.73 16.59 -34.17
N ARG A 375 -13.58 17.04 -33.23
CA ARG A 375 -14.91 17.59 -33.57
C ARG A 375 -14.88 19.04 -34.05
N ALA A 376 -13.84 19.77 -33.68
CA ALA A 376 -13.63 21.16 -34.06
C ALA A 376 -12.91 21.28 -35.41
N ASP A 377 -11.94 20.40 -35.69
CA ASP A 377 -11.29 20.28 -36.99
C ASP A 377 -12.26 19.68 -38.03
N GLY A 378 -13.08 20.55 -38.63
CA GLY A 378 -14.10 20.16 -39.60
C GLY A 378 -13.52 19.82 -40.99
N ASN A 379 -12.29 20.23 -41.27
CA ASN A 379 -11.65 20.10 -42.58
C ASN A 379 -10.56 19.01 -42.60
N GLY A 380 -10.11 18.54 -41.42
CA GLY A 380 -9.11 17.49 -41.23
C GLY A 380 -7.69 17.93 -41.54
N ASP A 381 -7.39 19.24 -41.51
CA ASP A 381 -6.07 19.80 -41.81
C ASP A 381 -5.13 19.81 -40.60
N GLY A 382 -5.60 19.34 -39.44
CA GLY A 382 -4.82 19.27 -38.20
C GLY A 382 -4.65 20.61 -37.50
N HIS A 383 -5.42 21.63 -37.86
CA HIS A 383 -5.45 22.94 -37.25
C HIS A 383 -6.90 23.36 -36.95
N ILE A 384 -7.07 24.27 -35.98
CA ILE A 384 -8.39 24.85 -35.68
C ILE A 384 -8.34 26.34 -35.93
N THR A 385 -9.15 26.83 -36.85
CA THR A 385 -9.38 28.27 -37.07
C THR A 385 -10.37 28.85 -36.06
N LYS A 386 -10.38 30.17 -35.91
CA LYS A 386 -11.30 30.87 -34.99
C LYS A 386 -12.77 30.55 -35.33
N GLU A 387 -13.11 30.52 -36.60
CA GLU A 387 -14.44 30.18 -37.10
C GLU A 387 -14.82 28.73 -36.79
N GLU A 388 -13.90 27.78 -36.98
CA GLU A 388 -14.10 26.36 -36.66
C GLU A 388 -14.30 26.15 -35.17
N LEU A 389 -13.53 26.83 -34.31
CA LEU A 389 -13.73 26.77 -32.86
C LEU A 389 -15.10 27.32 -32.47
N MET A 390 -15.52 28.47 -33.01
CA MET A 390 -16.84 29.05 -32.72
C MET A 390 -17.98 28.16 -33.20
N GLN A 391 -17.83 27.50 -34.36
CA GLN A 391 -18.80 26.53 -34.85
C GLN A 391 -18.83 25.26 -34.01
N ALA A 392 -17.67 24.78 -33.54
CA ALA A 392 -17.57 23.64 -32.64
C ALA A 392 -18.28 23.91 -31.32
N LEU A 393 -18.15 25.13 -30.78
CA LEU A 393 -18.84 25.59 -29.58
C LEU A 393 -20.35 25.72 -29.74
N LEU A 394 -20.91 25.69 -30.95
CA LEU A 394 -22.37 25.59 -31.15
C LEU A 394 -22.88 24.15 -30.92
N LYS A 395 -22.02 23.14 -31.05
CA LYS A 395 -22.38 21.73 -30.84
C LYS A 395 -22.55 21.47 -29.33
N PRO A 396 -23.68 20.89 -28.89
CA PRO A 396 -23.95 20.64 -27.46
C PRO A 396 -22.92 19.67 -26.84
N ASP A 397 -22.45 18.70 -27.62
CA ASP A 397 -21.48 17.69 -27.17
C ASP A 397 -20.13 18.33 -26.80
N VAL A 398 -19.65 19.28 -27.62
CA VAL A 398 -18.37 19.99 -27.37
C VAL A 398 -18.45 20.84 -26.11
N ARG A 399 -19.58 21.51 -25.87
CA ARG A 399 -19.82 22.26 -24.62
C ARG A 399 -19.83 21.34 -23.41
N LEU A 400 -20.41 20.15 -23.54
CA LEU A 400 -20.43 19.16 -22.47
C LEU A 400 -19.02 18.69 -22.12
N TYR A 401 -18.21 18.33 -23.13
CA TYR A 401 -16.83 17.90 -22.91
C TYR A 401 -15.97 19.01 -22.28
N LEU A 402 -16.08 20.26 -22.75
CA LEU A 402 -15.33 21.38 -22.17
C LEU A 402 -15.75 21.68 -20.73
N ARG A 403 -17.06 21.57 -20.42
CA ARG A 403 -17.57 21.72 -19.06
C ARG A 403 -17.11 20.61 -18.13
N GLU A 404 -17.05 19.37 -18.62
CA GLU A 404 -16.53 18.22 -17.86
C GLU A 404 -15.02 18.31 -17.61
N VAL A 405 -14.28 18.97 -18.50
CA VAL A 405 -12.85 19.28 -18.29
C VAL A 405 -12.68 20.49 -17.35
N GLY A 406 -13.75 21.24 -17.06
CA GLY A 406 -13.75 22.36 -16.11
C GLY A 406 -13.32 23.70 -16.71
N ILE A 407 -13.54 23.89 -18.01
CA ILE A 407 -13.13 25.09 -18.74
C ILE A 407 -14.33 26.01 -18.91
N ASP A 408 -14.20 27.26 -18.46
CA ASP A 408 -15.23 28.26 -18.65
C ASP A 408 -15.18 28.84 -20.07
N ILE A 409 -16.28 28.70 -20.80
CA ILE A 409 -16.40 29.09 -22.22
C ILE A 409 -16.98 30.49 -22.40
N THR A 410 -17.22 31.24 -21.32
CA THR A 410 -17.88 32.56 -21.36
C THR A 410 -17.18 33.55 -22.30
N ASN A 411 -15.86 33.43 -22.50
CA ASN A 411 -15.09 34.30 -23.38
C ASN A 411 -14.17 33.51 -24.33
N ALA A 412 -14.74 32.56 -25.07
CA ALA A 412 -13.98 31.66 -25.95
C ALA A 412 -13.15 32.35 -27.05
N GLU A 413 -13.56 33.52 -27.53
CA GLU A 413 -12.75 34.33 -28.46
C GLU A 413 -11.45 34.80 -27.82
N PHE A 414 -11.52 35.30 -26.58
CA PHE A 414 -10.34 35.70 -25.83
C PHE A 414 -9.43 34.50 -25.53
N ILE A 415 -10.01 33.34 -25.25
CA ILE A 415 -9.23 32.12 -25.04
C ILE A 415 -8.46 31.75 -26.31
N PHE A 416 -9.09 31.81 -27.49
CA PHE A 416 -8.42 31.55 -28.77
C PHE A 416 -7.22 32.49 -28.97
N ASP A 417 -7.43 33.79 -28.79
CA ASP A 417 -6.39 34.80 -28.99
C ASP A 417 -5.25 34.67 -27.96
N VAL A 418 -5.51 34.12 -26.77
CA VAL A 418 -4.48 33.82 -25.75
C VAL A 418 -3.72 32.53 -26.05
N VAL A 419 -4.37 31.54 -26.68
CA VAL A 419 -3.74 30.26 -27.04
C VAL A 419 -2.87 30.42 -28.29
N ASP A 420 -3.28 31.26 -29.24
CA ASP A 420 -2.56 31.61 -30.47
C ASP A 420 -1.35 32.53 -30.15
N TYR A 421 -0.35 31.99 -29.46
CA TYR A 421 0.82 32.76 -29.04
C TYR A 421 1.81 33.03 -30.18
N ASP A 422 1.71 32.29 -31.30
CA ASP A 422 2.55 32.49 -32.48
C ASP A 422 1.91 33.46 -33.49
N GLY A 423 0.63 33.78 -33.32
CA GLY A 423 -0.12 34.74 -34.13
C GLY A 423 -0.39 34.22 -35.54
N SER A 424 -0.40 32.90 -35.73
CA SER A 424 -0.65 32.27 -37.02
C SER A 424 -2.11 32.34 -37.44
N GLY A 425 -3.02 32.65 -36.51
CA GLY A 425 -4.47 32.64 -36.72
C GLY A 425 -5.06 31.23 -36.78
N LYS A 426 -4.28 30.20 -36.42
CA LYS A 426 -4.64 28.79 -36.43
C LYS A 426 -4.05 28.10 -35.20
N LEU A 427 -4.82 27.22 -34.56
CA LEU A 427 -4.32 26.45 -33.41
C LEU A 427 -3.86 25.06 -33.83
N GLU A 428 -2.59 24.74 -33.61
CA GLU A 428 -2.09 23.37 -33.73
C GLU A 428 -2.62 22.50 -32.56
N TYR A 429 -2.78 21.20 -32.77
CA TYR A 429 -3.18 20.25 -31.72
C TYR A 429 -2.39 20.42 -30.42
N LYS A 430 -1.07 20.59 -30.52
CA LYS A 430 -0.21 20.73 -29.34
C LYS A 430 -0.52 22.00 -28.55
N GLU A 431 -0.82 23.10 -29.24
CA GLU A 431 -1.14 24.39 -28.64
C GLU A 431 -2.51 24.33 -27.97
N PHE A 432 -3.49 23.80 -28.69
CA PHE A 432 -4.84 23.58 -28.17
C PHE A 432 -4.86 22.67 -26.95
N ALA A 433 -4.20 21.50 -27.04
CA ALA A 433 -4.20 20.53 -25.96
C ALA A 433 -3.46 21.03 -24.72
N MET A 434 -2.29 21.65 -24.90
CA MET A 434 -1.51 22.19 -23.80
C MET A 434 -2.25 23.35 -23.11
N ALA A 435 -2.93 24.20 -23.87
CA ALA A 435 -3.68 25.31 -23.30
C ALA A 435 -4.92 24.85 -22.54
N LEU A 436 -5.70 23.90 -23.06
CA LEU A 436 -6.88 23.39 -22.35
C LEU A 436 -6.49 22.62 -21.07
N VAL A 437 -5.38 21.88 -21.09
CA VAL A 437 -4.87 21.20 -19.88
C VAL A 437 -4.37 22.20 -18.85
N LYS A 438 -3.73 23.30 -19.27
CA LYS A 438 -3.26 24.38 -18.36
C LYS A 438 -4.35 25.32 -17.88
N ALA A 439 -5.38 25.55 -18.70
CA ALA A 439 -6.54 26.36 -18.34
C ALA A 439 -7.49 25.62 -17.38
N ARG A 440 -7.21 24.35 -17.06
CA ARG A 440 -7.99 23.56 -16.12
C ARG A 440 -7.74 24.01 -14.68
N GLY A 441 -8.76 24.61 -14.08
CA GLY A 441 -8.79 24.98 -12.67
C GLY A 441 -8.30 26.41 -12.41
N GLU A 442 -8.29 26.79 -11.14
CA GLU A 442 -7.89 28.14 -10.72
C GLU A 442 -6.35 28.25 -10.64
N ALA A 443 -5.80 29.35 -11.15
CA ALA A 443 -4.38 29.64 -11.04
C ALA A 443 -3.99 29.89 -9.58
N LYS A 444 -2.97 29.17 -9.06
CA LYS A 444 -2.47 29.42 -7.70
C LYS A 444 -1.61 30.69 -7.71
N ALA A 445 -1.54 31.39 -6.57
CA ALA A 445 -0.68 32.57 -6.42
C ALA A 445 0.79 32.29 -6.77
N GLN A 446 1.26 31.06 -6.54
CA GLN A 446 2.60 30.61 -6.93
C GLN A 446 2.79 30.56 -8.46
N ASP A 447 1.77 30.15 -9.20
CA ASP A 447 1.82 30.05 -10.67
C ASP A 447 1.91 31.46 -11.30
N VAL A 448 1.17 32.41 -10.75
CA VAL A 448 1.20 33.83 -11.16
C VAL A 448 2.55 34.46 -10.84
N LEU A 449 3.11 34.19 -9.66
CA LEU A 449 4.44 34.69 -9.28
C LEU A 449 5.53 34.11 -10.19
N ALA A 450 5.48 32.82 -10.50
CA ALA A 450 6.42 32.18 -11.41
C ALA A 450 6.39 32.84 -12.80
N LEU A 451 5.18 33.06 -13.34
CA LEU A 451 4.99 33.77 -14.60
C LEU A 451 5.58 35.19 -14.56
N GLN A 452 5.34 35.93 -13.47
CA GLN A 452 5.85 37.29 -13.31
C GLN A 452 7.38 37.33 -13.25
N CYS A 453 8.00 36.37 -12.56
CA CYS A 453 9.46 36.24 -12.54
C CYS A 453 10.04 35.86 -13.92
N ASP A 454 9.38 34.99 -14.66
CA ASP A 454 9.80 34.60 -16.01
C ASP A 454 9.71 35.78 -16.99
N LEU A 455 8.65 36.59 -16.89
CA LEU A 455 8.51 37.83 -17.66
C LEU A 455 9.63 38.82 -17.38
N TRP A 456 9.95 39.08 -16.10
CA TRP A 456 11.06 39.94 -15.74
C TRP A 456 12.40 39.42 -16.27
N ARG A 457 12.62 38.10 -16.22
CA ARG A 457 13.84 37.50 -16.75
C ARG A 457 13.97 37.67 -18.26
N ARG A 458 12.87 37.46 -19.01
CA ARG A 458 12.78 37.69 -20.45
C ARG A 458 13.02 39.16 -20.80
N GLU A 459 12.37 40.08 -20.09
CA GLU A 459 12.51 41.52 -20.30
C GLU A 459 13.96 41.98 -20.06
N TRP A 460 14.58 41.50 -18.98
CA TRP A 460 15.98 41.79 -18.68
C TRP A 460 16.91 41.28 -19.79
N GLY A 461 16.73 40.03 -20.24
CA GLY A 461 17.51 39.46 -21.34
C GLY A 461 17.37 40.26 -22.63
N LEU A 462 16.15 40.63 -23.01
CA LEU A 462 15.88 41.45 -24.19
C LEU A 462 16.55 42.83 -24.12
N ARG A 463 16.50 43.49 -22.95
CA ARG A 463 17.17 44.79 -22.74
C ARG A 463 18.68 44.66 -22.90
N GLN A 464 19.26 43.58 -22.35
CA GLN A 464 20.70 43.33 -22.45
C GLN A 464 21.14 43.07 -23.90
N ASP A 465 20.42 42.21 -24.63
CA ASP A 465 20.69 41.91 -26.03
C ASP A 465 20.56 43.16 -26.92
N LEU A 466 19.55 44.01 -26.63
CA LEU A 466 19.36 45.27 -27.33
C LEU A 466 20.52 46.24 -27.06
N CYS A 467 20.96 46.37 -25.81
CA CYS A 467 22.11 47.19 -25.46
C CYS A 467 23.38 46.74 -26.19
N VAL A 468 23.65 45.44 -26.27
CA VAL A 468 24.81 44.91 -27.00
C VAL A 468 24.72 45.22 -28.49
N LYS A 469 23.58 44.96 -29.13
CA LYS A 469 23.39 45.25 -30.57
C LYS A 469 23.49 46.74 -30.88
N VAL A 470 22.96 47.60 -30.02
CA VAL A 470 23.04 49.06 -30.19
C VAL A 470 24.49 49.52 -30.04
N ASP A 471 25.24 48.99 -29.06
CA ASP A 471 26.66 49.30 -28.86
C ASP A 471 27.54 48.84 -30.04
N GLU A 472 27.27 47.64 -30.59
CA GLU A 472 27.93 47.15 -31.81
C GLU A 472 27.66 48.05 -33.02
N ARG A 473 26.41 48.51 -33.20
CA ARG A 473 26.05 49.41 -34.29
C ARG A 473 26.65 50.80 -34.12
N LEU A 474 26.71 51.33 -32.90
CA LEU A 474 27.37 52.59 -32.58
C LEU A 474 28.86 52.52 -32.91
N LYS A 475 29.56 51.48 -32.47
CA LYS A 475 30.99 51.26 -32.80
C LYS A 475 31.25 51.18 -34.30
N ALA A 476 30.37 50.53 -35.06
CA ALA A 476 30.49 50.46 -36.51
C ALA A 476 30.31 51.83 -37.18
N VAL A 477 29.42 52.68 -36.64
CA VAL A 477 29.23 54.06 -37.12
C VAL A 477 30.44 54.92 -36.77
N ASP A 478 30.96 54.83 -35.54
CA ASP A 478 32.15 55.58 -35.12
C ASP A 478 33.36 55.24 -35.99
N GLN A 479 33.58 53.96 -36.29
CA GLN A 479 34.64 53.53 -37.22
C GLN A 479 34.47 54.10 -38.64
N ALA A 480 33.23 54.16 -39.14
CA ALA A 480 32.97 54.74 -40.45
C ALA A 480 33.23 56.25 -40.48
N ILE A 481 32.92 56.97 -39.40
CA ILE A 481 33.22 58.39 -39.26
C ILE A 481 34.73 58.63 -39.21
N GLU A 482 35.49 57.82 -38.46
CA GLU A 482 36.95 57.93 -38.39
C GLU A 482 37.60 57.72 -39.77
N LEU A 483 37.13 56.75 -40.54
CA LEU A 483 37.61 56.52 -41.92
C LEU A 483 37.34 57.73 -42.82
N LEU A 484 36.12 58.28 -42.79
CA LEU A 484 35.76 59.47 -43.57
C LEU A 484 36.60 60.70 -43.19
N GLN A 485 36.88 60.89 -41.90
CA GLN A 485 37.77 61.96 -41.43
C GLN A 485 39.20 61.77 -41.94
N SER A 486 39.69 60.53 -41.97
CA SER A 486 41.01 60.21 -42.52
C SER A 486 41.09 60.48 -44.02
N ASP A 487 40.06 60.12 -44.78
CA ASP A 487 39.96 60.35 -46.22
C ASP A 487 39.92 61.86 -46.54
N LEU A 488 39.16 62.65 -45.75
CA LEU A 488 39.12 64.11 -45.87
C LEU A 488 40.49 64.75 -45.61
N GLN A 489 41.23 64.28 -44.60
CA GLN A 489 42.58 64.80 -44.32
C GLN A 489 43.58 64.48 -45.44
N ILE A 490 43.44 63.33 -46.11
CA ILE A 490 44.25 62.98 -47.28
C ILE A 490 43.92 63.94 -48.45
N LEU A 491 42.63 64.21 -48.66
CA LEU A 491 42.15 65.13 -49.70
C LEU A 491 42.65 66.57 -49.48
N ASP A 492 42.59 67.08 -48.25
CA ASP A 492 43.12 68.40 -47.90
C ASP A 492 44.63 68.51 -48.14
N ARG A 493 45.40 67.45 -47.82
CA ARG A 493 46.84 67.40 -48.12
C ARG A 493 47.12 67.38 -49.62
N ALA A 494 46.35 66.60 -50.38
CA ALA A 494 46.50 66.54 -51.84
C ALA A 494 46.16 67.88 -52.52
N MET A 495 45.18 68.63 -51.99
CA MET A 495 44.88 69.97 -52.47
C MET A 495 45.99 70.97 -52.12
N ALA A 496 46.58 70.88 -50.94
CA ALA A 496 47.67 71.75 -50.51
C ALA A 496 49.00 71.52 -51.26
N GLU A 497 49.21 70.35 -51.88
CA GLU A 497 50.38 70.06 -52.75
C GLU A 497 50.20 70.58 -54.19
N HIS A 498 49.00 71.03 -54.56
CA HIS A 498 48.66 71.53 -55.90
C HIS A 498 48.57 73.07 -56.01
N GLU A 499 48.70 73.80 -54.90
CA GLU A 499 48.95 75.25 -54.84
C GLU A 499 50.45 75.54 -54.69
#